data_AF-A0A0S3PTP5-F1
#
_entry.id   AF-A0A0S3PTP5-F1
#
_cell.length_a   1.000
_cell.length_b   1.000
_cell.length_c   1.000
_cell.angle_alpha   90.00
_cell.angle_beta   90.00
_cell.angle_gamma   90.00
#
_symmetry.space_group_name_H-M   'P 1'
#
loop_
_entity.id
_entity.type
_entity.pdbx_description
1 polymer ?
#
loop_
_entity_poly.entity_id
_entity_poly.type
_entity_poly.pdbx_seq_one_letter_code
_entity_poly.pdbx_strand_id
1 'polypeptide(L)'
;MKSPVIKRSIVIANHKTSVSLEDAFWTSLKDIANERGVTLSDMVSSIDSKRKHGNLSSAIRLFVLDYYRVQSGHQSLIENGRDPQPSTGGGGSEPQSARSPEQIEQ
;
A
#
# COMPACT_ATOMS: atom_id res chain seq x y z
N MET A 1 11.87 19.43 -18.11
CA MET A 1 11.62 19.85 -16.71
C MET A 1 12.93 19.67 -15.96
N LYS A 2 13.63 20.73 -15.56
CA LYS A 2 14.86 20.59 -14.76
C LYS A 2 14.43 20.49 -13.31
N SER A 3 14.47 19.32 -12.69
CA SER A 3 14.43 19.25 -11.23
C SER A 3 15.78 19.74 -10.72
N PRO A 4 15.86 20.93 -10.09
CA PRO A 4 17.11 21.35 -9.49
C PRO A 4 17.39 20.38 -8.34
N VAL A 5 18.49 19.64 -8.44
CA VAL A 5 18.95 18.85 -7.31
C VAL A 5 19.45 19.85 -6.25
N ILE A 6 18.77 19.92 -5.11
CA ILE A 6 19.06 20.89 -4.05
C ILE A 6 19.94 20.25 -2.98
N LYS A 7 21.00 20.95 -2.58
CA LYS A 7 21.84 20.57 -1.45
C LYS A 7 21.13 20.87 -0.14
N ARG A 8 20.96 19.85 0.70
CA ARG A 8 20.35 19.94 2.03
C ARG A 8 21.31 19.43 3.08
N SER A 9 21.19 19.96 4.28
CA SER A 9 21.99 19.57 5.44
C SER A 9 21.10 18.86 6.45
N ILE A 10 21.61 17.76 6.99
CA ILE A 10 20.90 16.89 7.93
C ILE A 10 21.90 16.47 9.00
N VAL A 11 21.47 16.40 10.25
CA VAL A 11 22.28 15.79 11.31
C VAL A 11 21.95 14.30 11.34
N ILE A 12 22.97 13.45 11.28
CA ILE A 12 22.87 11.99 11.32
C ILE A 12 23.88 11.51 12.34
N ALA A 13 23.47 10.74 13.35
CA ALA A 13 24.37 10.24 14.40
C ALA A 13 25.31 11.32 14.98
N ASN A 14 24.78 12.51 15.25
CA ASN A 14 25.54 13.68 15.75
C ASN A 14 26.56 14.31 14.77
N HIS A 15 26.55 13.90 13.50
CA HIS A 15 27.39 14.47 12.44
C HIS A 15 26.54 15.17 11.37
N LYS A 16 26.92 16.40 11.02
CA LYS A 16 26.27 17.17 9.95
C LYS A 16 26.66 16.58 8.59
N THR A 17 25.69 15.98 7.91
CA THR A 17 25.83 15.39 6.59
C THR A 17 25.08 16.23 5.56
N SER A 18 25.65 16.37 4.36
CA SER A 18 24.99 17.07 3.27
C SER A 18 24.64 16.12 2.13
N VAL A 19 23.41 16.24 1.64
CA VAL A 19 22.87 15.43 0.54
C VAL A 19 22.32 16.33 -0.56
N SER A 20 22.51 15.92 -1.80
CA SER A 20 21.95 16.59 -2.98
C SER A 20 20.77 15.78 -3.51
N LEU A 21 19.55 16.32 -3.41
CA LEU A 21 18.29 15.64 -3.70
C LEU A 21 17.29 16.56 -4.38
N GLU A 22 16.50 16.00 -5.29
CA GLU A 22 15.33 16.64 -5.90
C GLU A 22 14.28 16.93 -4.82
N ASP A 23 13.48 17.98 -5.00
CA ASP A 23 12.40 18.34 -4.06
C ASP A 23 11.39 17.21 -3.86
N ALA A 24 11.01 16.51 -4.93
CA ALA A 24 10.06 15.41 -4.85
C ALA A 24 10.51 14.31 -3.87
N PHE A 25 11.77 13.84 -3.99
CA PHE A 25 12.30 12.82 -3.06
C PHE A 25 12.42 13.34 -1.63
N TRP A 26 12.73 14.61 -1.46
CA TRP A 26 12.83 15.21 -0.13
C TRP A 26 11.49 15.32 0.58
N THR A 27 10.46 15.78 -0.13
CA THR A 27 9.09 15.87 0.38
C THR A 27 8.56 14.47 0.70
N SER A 28 8.69 13.52 -0.22
CA SER A 28 8.31 12.13 0.04
C SER A 28 9.02 11.52 1.24
N LEU A 29 10.31 11.79 1.43
CA LEU A 29 11.04 11.29 2.60
C LEU A 29 10.46 11.84 3.92
N LYS A 30 10.04 13.12 3.94
CA LYS A 30 9.36 13.72 5.10
C LYS A 30 7.99 13.09 5.33
N ASP A 31 7.23 12.86 4.28
CA ASP A 31 5.90 12.25 4.38
C ASP A 31 6.00 10.85 4.97
N ILE A 32 6.96 10.04 4.50
CA ILE A 32 7.22 8.70 5.05
C ILE A 32 7.67 8.77 6.52
N ALA A 33 8.50 9.75 6.89
CA ALA A 33 8.91 9.92 8.28
C ALA A 33 7.72 10.29 9.19
N ASN A 34 6.85 11.19 8.73
CA ASN A 34 5.62 11.56 9.41
C ASN A 34 4.66 10.38 9.55
N GLU A 35 4.45 9.60 8.49
CA GLU A 35 3.60 8.40 8.49
C GLU A 35 4.08 7.36 9.50
N ARG A 36 5.40 7.21 9.66
CA ARG A 36 6.00 6.29 10.63
C ARG A 36 6.15 6.88 12.04
N GLY A 37 5.84 8.16 12.25
CA GLY A 37 5.99 8.84 13.54
C GLY A 37 7.45 8.97 14.00
N VAL A 38 8.41 9.06 13.08
CA VAL A 38 9.84 9.22 13.38
C VAL A 38 10.37 10.55 12.86
N THR A 39 11.48 11.05 13.41
CA THR A 39 12.08 12.28 12.87
C THR A 39 12.74 12.00 11.52
N LEU A 40 12.90 13.06 10.72
CA LEU A 40 13.64 12.98 9.46
C LEU A 40 15.10 12.52 9.67
N SER A 41 15.72 12.94 10.79
CA SER A 41 17.05 12.51 11.20
C SER A 41 17.10 11.01 11.43
N ASP A 42 16.14 10.46 12.16
CA ASP A 42 16.08 9.02 12.47
C ASP A 42 15.82 8.20 11.22
N MET A 43 14.92 8.66 10.35
CA MET A 43 14.67 8.02 9.06
C MET A 43 15.94 7.95 8.21
N VAL A 44 16.63 9.08 8.07
CA VAL A 44 17.88 9.15 7.30
C VAL A 44 18.98 8.30 7.94
N SER A 45 19.06 8.27 9.28
CA SER A 45 20.00 7.40 10.00
C SER A 45 19.70 5.91 9.79
N SER A 46 18.43 5.53 9.71
CA SER A 46 18.02 4.15 9.38
C SER A 46 18.42 3.78 7.94
N ILE A 47 18.29 4.71 7.00
CA ILE A 47 18.71 4.49 5.61
C ILE A 47 20.25 4.39 5.53
N ASP A 48 20.96 5.29 6.22
CA ASP A 48 22.43 5.33 6.25
C ASP A 48 23.04 4.07 6.87
N SER A 49 22.41 3.51 7.92
CA SER A 49 22.88 2.26 8.55
C SER A 49 22.62 1.00 7.72
N LYS A 50 21.59 1.00 6.85
CA LYS A 50 21.22 -0.16 6.01
C LYS A 50 21.89 -0.16 4.64
N ARG A 51 22.50 0.96 4.21
CA ARG A 51 23.13 1.02 2.89
C ARG A 51 24.36 0.13 2.84
N LYS A 52 24.44 -0.74 1.83
CA LYS A 52 25.63 -1.58 1.58
C LYS A 52 26.70 -0.85 0.76
N HIS A 53 26.26 -0.09 -0.25
CA HIS A 53 27.13 0.65 -1.16
C HIS A 53 26.47 1.96 -1.60
N GLY A 54 27.27 2.89 -2.15
CA GLY A 54 26.80 4.15 -2.72
C GLY A 54 26.68 5.30 -1.73
N ASN A 55 26.39 6.50 -2.26
CA ASN A 55 26.19 7.71 -1.47
C ASN A 55 24.77 7.78 -0.87
N LEU A 56 24.64 8.55 0.21
CA LEU A 56 23.37 8.69 0.94
C LEU A 56 22.23 9.24 0.06
N SER A 57 22.52 10.17 -0.87
CA SER A 57 21.52 10.67 -1.81
C SER A 57 20.90 9.55 -2.65
N SER A 58 21.71 8.61 -3.15
CA SER A 58 21.21 7.49 -3.96
C SER A 58 20.45 6.49 -3.11
N ALA A 59 20.92 6.22 -1.89
CA ALA A 59 20.22 5.37 -0.94
C ALA A 59 18.83 5.93 -0.59
N ILE A 60 18.70 7.24 -0.39
CA ILE A 60 17.41 7.91 -0.13
C ILE A 60 16.46 7.74 -1.33
N ARG A 61 16.94 7.97 -2.57
CA ARG A 61 16.09 7.82 -3.77
C ARG A 61 15.53 6.40 -3.91
N LEU A 62 16.40 5.40 -3.72
CA LEU A 62 16.01 3.99 -3.81
C LEU A 62 15.04 3.61 -2.69
N PHE A 63 15.27 4.08 -1.47
CA PHE A 63 14.37 3.86 -0.34
C PHE A 63 12.96 4.42 -0.62
N VAL A 64 12.87 5.67 -1.08
CA VAL A 64 11.58 6.30 -1.41
C VAL A 64 10.87 5.55 -2.55
N LEU A 65 11.62 5.16 -3.59
CA LEU A 65 11.06 4.39 -4.70
C LEU A 65 10.51 3.03 -4.23
N ASP A 66 11.28 2.30 -3.43
CA ASP A 66 10.89 0.99 -2.89
C ASP A 66 9.64 1.09 -2.00
N TYR A 67 9.59 2.11 -1.13
CA TYR A 67 8.46 2.35 -0.25
C TYR A 67 7.13 2.42 -1.01
N TYR A 68 7.07 3.25 -2.06
CA TYR A 68 5.85 3.41 -2.85
C TYR A 68 5.59 2.23 -3.80
N ARG A 69 6.63 1.55 -4.31
CA ARG A 69 6.44 0.34 -5.13
C ARG A 69 5.82 -0.80 -4.33
N VAL A 70 6.21 -0.99 -3.07
CA VAL A 70 5.63 -2.02 -2.20
C VAL A 70 4.16 -1.70 -1.88
N GLN A 71 3.81 -0.43 -1.67
CA GLN A 71 2.41 -0.01 -1.51
C GLN A 71 1.59 -0.24 -2.79
N SER A 72 2.12 0.10 -3.97
CA SER A 72 1.43 -0.16 -5.24
C SER A 72 1.31 -1.65 -5.58
N GLY A 73 2.27 -2.48 -5.16
CA GLY A 73 2.22 -3.93 -5.31
C GLY A 73 1.10 -4.60 -4.49
N HIS A 74 0.73 -4.00 -3.35
CA HIS A 74 -0.42 -4.42 -2.54
C HIS A 74 -1.77 -4.08 -3.17
N GLN A 75 -1.83 -3.10 -4.08
CA GLN A 75 -3.07 -2.66 -4.70
C GLN A 75 -3.54 -3.58 -5.84
N SER A 76 -2.67 -4.42 -6.40
CA SER A 76 -3.02 -5.31 -7.53
C SER A 76 -3.65 -6.65 -7.14
N LEU A 77 -3.74 -6.99 -5.84
CA LEU A 77 -4.28 -8.28 -5.38
C LEU A 77 -5.77 -8.24 -4.99
N ILE A 78 -6.45 -7.09 -5.05
CA ILE A 78 -7.86 -6.95 -4.61
C ILE A 78 -8.87 -6.70 -5.76
N GLU A 79 -8.44 -6.58 -7.02
CA GLU A 79 -9.38 -6.34 -8.14
C GLU A 79 -9.37 -7.44 -9.22
N ASN A 80 -9.54 -8.72 -8.85
CA ASN A 80 -9.87 -9.79 -9.80
C ASN A 80 -10.72 -10.91 -9.17
N GLY A 81 -11.71 -10.53 -8.35
CA GLY A 81 -12.63 -11.44 -7.66
C GLY A 81 -14.05 -11.36 -8.20
N ARG A 82 -14.34 -12.19 -9.20
CA ARG A 82 -15.61 -12.91 -9.45
C ARG A 82 -16.94 -12.29 -8.97
N ASP A 83 -17.84 -12.04 -9.92
CA ASP A 83 -19.24 -12.43 -9.78
C ASP A 83 -19.44 -13.83 -10.41
N PRO A 84 -19.62 -14.91 -9.65
CA PRO A 84 -20.28 -16.10 -10.15
C PRO A 84 -21.78 -15.87 -10.00
N GLN A 85 -22.46 -15.55 -11.11
CA GLN A 85 -23.92 -15.46 -11.17
C GLN A 85 -24.55 -16.79 -10.71
N PRO A 86 -25.32 -16.83 -9.61
CA PRO A 86 -26.12 -18.00 -9.30
C PRO A 86 -27.41 -17.93 -10.12
N SER A 87 -27.47 -18.75 -11.16
CA SER A 87 -28.69 -19.09 -11.87
C SER A 87 -29.58 -19.98 -11.00
N THR A 88 -30.54 -19.41 -10.27
CA THR A 88 -31.72 -20.13 -9.77
C THR A 88 -32.83 -19.13 -9.38
N GLY A 89 -33.84 -19.01 -10.23
CA GLY A 89 -35.10 -18.33 -9.93
C GLY A 89 -36.25 -19.25 -10.32
N GLY A 90 -36.63 -20.15 -9.42
CA GLY A 90 -37.82 -20.98 -9.54
C GLY A 90 -38.80 -20.66 -8.42
N GLY A 91 -40.09 -20.55 -8.78
CA GLY A 91 -41.19 -20.77 -7.86
C GLY A 91 -42.16 -19.60 -7.71
N GLY A 92 -43.28 -19.66 -8.45
CA GLY A 92 -44.42 -18.77 -8.25
C GLY A 92 -45.62 -19.16 -9.12
N SER A 93 -46.22 -20.33 -8.88
CA SER A 93 -47.56 -20.64 -9.39
C SER A 93 -48.31 -21.50 -8.38
N GLU A 94 -49.40 -20.93 -7.90
CA GLU A 94 -50.33 -21.41 -6.87
C GLU A 94 -50.85 -22.84 -7.09
N PRO A 95 -51.08 -23.62 -6.02
CA PRO A 95 -51.80 -24.89 -6.09
C PRO A 95 -53.33 -24.69 -6.06
N GLN A 96 -54.01 -25.28 -7.03
CA GLN A 96 -55.47 -25.41 -7.09
C GLN A 96 -55.97 -26.53 -6.15
N SER A 97 -56.90 -26.14 -5.28
CA SER A 97 -58.12 -26.81 -4.81
C SER A 97 -58.27 -28.35 -4.83
N ALA A 98 -58.70 -28.85 -3.65
CA ALA A 98 -59.84 -29.76 -3.41
C ALA A 98 -59.58 -31.24 -2.99
N ARG A 99 -60.12 -31.54 -1.77
CA ARG A 99 -60.75 -32.79 -1.26
C ARG A 99 -59.89 -34.06 -1.25
N SER A 100 -59.98 -35.00 -0.31
CA SER A 100 -60.72 -35.25 0.95
C SER A 100 -59.96 -36.38 1.68
N PRO A 101 -60.22 -36.63 2.98
CA PRO A 101 -59.46 -37.56 3.83
C PRO A 101 -60.08 -38.96 3.87
N GLU A 102 -59.25 -39.99 4.10
CA GLU A 102 -59.51 -41.39 4.54
C GLU A 102 -58.33 -42.24 4.01
N GLN A 103 -57.67 -43.22 4.64
CA GLN A 103 -57.98 -44.24 5.66
C GLN A 103 -56.61 -44.91 5.99
N ILE A 104 -56.25 -45.17 7.25
CA ILE A 104 -56.31 -46.48 7.98
C ILE A 104 -55.15 -47.46 7.69
N GLU A 105 -54.52 -47.92 8.79
CA GLU A 105 -53.74 -49.16 9.03
C GLU A 105 -52.47 -49.42 8.19
N GLN A 106 -51.34 -49.88 8.73
CA GLN A 106 -51.03 -50.72 9.89
C GLN A 106 -49.61 -50.39 10.39
#